data_AF-A0A7F8QEJ8-F1
#
_entry.id   AF-A0A7F8QEJ8-F1
#
_cell.length_a   1.000
_cell.length_b   1.000
_cell.length_c   1.000
_cell.angle_alpha   90.00
_cell.angle_beta   90.00
_cell.angle_gamma   90.00
#
_symmetry.space_group_name_H-M   'P 1'
#
loop_
_entity.id
_entity.type
_entity.pdbx_description
1 polymer ?
#
loop_
_entity_poly.entity_id
_entity_poly.type
_entity_poly.pdbx_seq_one_letter_code
_entity_poly.pdbx_strand_id
1 'polypeptide(L)' 'MKSLLLVLVVLVLLSCVPPVKSGPNMYIRRVFSTCWRTKGVCKKSCGKSEEYHIFCDSAFLCCIDKKYLPIQVGK' A
#
# COMPACT_ATOMS: atom_id res chain seq x y z
N MET A 1 13.06 -43.42 -11.41
CA MET A 1 11.69 -43.12 -10.91
C MET A 1 11.66 -42.44 -9.55
N LYS A 2 12.45 -42.88 -8.55
CA LYS A 2 12.49 -42.25 -7.20
C LYS A 2 12.90 -40.77 -7.18
N SER A 3 13.88 -40.38 -8.02
CA SER A 3 14.33 -38.98 -8.11
C SER A 3 13.23 -38.04 -8.63
N LEU A 4 12.43 -38.51 -9.58
CA LEU A 4 11.36 -37.71 -10.19
C LEU A 4 10.23 -37.43 -9.18
N LEU A 5 9.92 -38.40 -8.31
CA LEU A 5 9.00 -38.22 -7.18
C LEU A 5 9.53 -37.21 -6.16
N LEU A 6 10.84 -37.22 -5.88
CA LEU A 6 11.45 -36.26 -4.95
C LEU A 6 11.37 -34.82 -5.49
N VAL A 7 11.67 -34.62 -6.77
CA VAL A 7 11.52 -33.31 -7.43
C VAL A 7 10.08 -32.81 -7.35
N LEU A 8 9.11 -33.70 -7.57
CA LEU A 8 7.69 -33.36 -7.52
C LEU A 8 7.24 -32.98 -6.10
N VAL A 9 7.72 -33.71 -5.08
CA VAL A 9 7.48 -33.37 -3.67
C VAL A 9 8.09 -32.01 -3.30
N VAL A 10 9.31 -31.72 -3.73
CA VAL A 10 9.96 -30.43 -3.48
C VAL A 10 9.19 -29.27 -4.14
N LEU A 11 8.72 -29.45 -5.38
CA LEU A 11 7.91 -28.44 -6.07
C LEU A 11 6.56 -28.19 -5.38
N VAL A 12 5.92 -29.25 -4.87
CA VAL A 12 4.66 -29.13 -4.10
C VAL A 12 4.91 -28.42 -2.77
N LEU A 13 6.00 -28.73 -2.07
CA LEU A 13 6.34 -28.05 -0.82
C LEU A 13 6.63 -26.55 -1.05
N LEU A 14 7.33 -26.21 -2.13
CA LEU A 14 7.62 -24.82 -2.51
C LEU A 14 6.35 -24.05 -2.92
N SER A 15 5.37 -24.69 -3.57
CA SER A 15 4.08 -24.05 -3.90
C SER A 15 3.14 -23.94 -2.69
N CYS A 16 3.31 -24.80 -1.69
CA CYS A 16 2.62 -24.70 -0.39
C CYS A 16 3.18 -23.63 0.54
N VAL A 17 4.31 -22.99 0.22
CA VAL A 17 4.75 -21.76 0.90
C VAL A 17 4.02 -20.61 0.22
N PRO A 18 2.88 -20.12 0.74
CA PRO A 18 2.19 -19.00 0.13
C PRO A 18 3.19 -17.84 0.06
N PRO A 19 3.32 -17.15 -1.08
CA PRO A 19 4.19 -15.99 -1.19
C PRO A 19 3.72 -14.98 -0.15
N VAL A 20 4.47 -14.91 0.95
CA VAL A 20 4.47 -13.82 1.91
C VAL A 20 3.06 -13.45 2.41
N LYS A 21 2.37 -14.35 3.13
CA LYS A 21 1.17 -13.96 3.92
C LYS A 21 1.47 -12.91 4.99
N SER A 22 2.74 -12.72 5.35
CA SER A 22 3.20 -11.59 6.12
C SER A 22 3.24 -10.37 5.20
N GLY A 23 2.12 -9.64 5.10
CA GLY A 23 2.10 -8.34 4.43
C GLY A 23 3.23 -7.42 4.93
N PRO A 24 3.54 -6.33 4.21
CA PRO A 24 4.65 -5.45 4.55
C PRO A 24 4.64 -5.09 6.04
N ASN A 25 5.80 -5.21 6.68
CA ASN A 25 6.00 -4.90 8.09
C ASN A 25 5.30 -3.57 8.43
N MET A 26 4.68 -3.45 9.62
CA MET A 26 3.85 -2.29 10.00
C MET A 26 4.58 -0.95 9.79
N TYR A 27 5.90 -0.91 9.99
CA TYR A 27 6.75 0.24 9.70
C TYR A 27 6.83 0.58 8.20
N ILE A 28 7.03 -0.43 7.36
CA ILE A 28 7.05 -0.30 5.90
C ILE A 28 5.67 0.17 5.41
N ARG A 29 4.59 -0.45 5.92
CA ARG A 29 3.21 -0.05 5.62
C ARG A 29 2.93 1.41 5.99
N ARG A 30 3.49 1.92 7.09
CA ARG A 30 3.33 3.31 7.50
C ARG A 30 3.97 4.27 6.50
N VAL A 31 5.18 3.98 6.04
CA VAL A 31 5.88 4.81 5.03
C VAL A 31 5.09 4.83 3.71
N PHE A 32 4.63 3.66 3.24
CA PHE A 32 3.82 3.55 2.03
C PHE A 32 2.37 4.07 2.20
N SER A 33 1.91 4.31 3.43
CA SER A 33 0.61 4.96 3.69
C SER A 33 0.68 6.49 3.69
N THR A 34 1.83 7.07 3.33
CA THR A 34 1.97 8.51 3.14
C THR A 34 1.97 8.84 1.65
N CYS A 35 1.39 9.99 1.32
CA CYS A 35 1.30 10.50 -0.04
C CYS A 35 1.77 11.95 -0.08
N TRP A 36 1.84 12.55 -1.27
CA TRP A 36 2.22 13.96 -1.45
C TRP A 36 3.54 14.33 -0.74
N ARG A 37 4.63 13.59 -1.02
CA ARG A 37 5.95 13.77 -0.38
C ARG A 37 5.84 13.82 1.16
N THR A 38 5.18 12.82 1.74
CA THR A 38 4.91 12.66 3.18
C THR A 38 4.07 13.75 3.87
N LYS A 39 3.51 14.70 3.11
CA LYS A 39 2.61 15.73 3.63
C LYS A 39 1.14 15.33 3.61
N GLY A 40 0.81 14.22 2.97
CA GLY A 40 -0.53 13.64 2.94
C GLY A 40 -0.56 12.23 3.54
N VAL A 41 -1.75 11.80 3.95
CA VAL A 41 -1.98 10.49 4.56
C VAL A 41 -3.06 9.75 3.78
N CYS A 42 -2.81 8.47 3.52
CA CYS A 42 -3.77 7.58 2.87
C CYS A 42 -4.83 7.13 3.89
N LYS A 43 -6.09 7.52 3.67
CA LYS A 43 -7.24 7.23 4.55
C LYS A 43 -8.44 6.77 3.71
N LYS A 44 -9.43 6.10 4.30
CA LYS A 44 -10.64 5.70 3.57
C LYS A 44 -11.51 6.88 3.13
N SER A 45 -11.46 7.98 3.88
CA SER A 45 -12.18 9.21 3.61
C SER A 45 -11.38 10.40 4.14
N CYS A 46 -11.44 11.53 3.46
CA CYS A 46 -10.77 12.76 3.88
C CYS A 46 -11.64 13.58 4.83
N GLY A 47 -11.02 14.22 5.82
CA GLY A 47 -11.71 15.14 6.72
C GLY A 47 -12.10 16.46 6.05
N LYS A 48 -12.91 17.29 6.73
CA LYS A 48 -13.37 18.60 6.20
C LYS A 48 -12.24 19.61 5.93
N SER A 49 -11.13 19.51 6.69
CA SER A 49 -9.94 20.34 6.56
C SER A 49 -8.89 19.77 5.59
N GLU A 50 -9.13 18.57 5.08
CA GLU A 50 -8.26 17.88 4.14
C GLU A 50 -8.89 17.93 2.75
N GLU A 51 -8.06 18.07 1.73
CA GLU A 51 -8.47 17.98 0.34
C GLU A 51 -8.07 16.61 -0.21
N TYR A 52 -8.95 16.06 -1.05
CA TYR A 52 -8.64 14.86 -1.82
C TYR A 52 -7.68 15.20 -2.97
N HIS A 53 -6.65 14.38 -3.15
CA HIS A 53 -5.70 14.55 -4.25
C HIS A 53 -5.66 13.37 -5.24
N ILE A 54 -5.50 12.15 -4.74
CA ILE A 54 -5.39 10.93 -5.57
C ILE A 54 -5.76 9.67 -4.76
N PHE A 55 -6.00 8.54 -5.40
CA PHE A 55 -6.08 7.24 -4.71
C PHE A 55 -4.67 6.71 -4.39
N CYS A 56 -4.47 6.23 -3.16
CA CYS A 56 -3.25 5.52 -2.76
C CYS A 56 -3.31 4.03 -3.10
N ASP A 57 -4.50 3.45 -3.06
CA ASP A 57 -4.80 2.04 -3.34
C ASP A 57 -6.29 1.93 -3.70
N SER A 58 -6.78 0.72 -3.94
CA SER A 58 -8.15 0.35 -4.31
C SER A 58 -9.26 0.88 -3.37
N ALA A 59 -8.95 1.17 -2.10
CA ALA A 59 -9.94 1.69 -1.13
C ALA A 59 -9.45 2.87 -0.28
N PHE A 60 -8.26 3.42 -0.57
CA PHE A 60 -7.66 4.49 0.21
C PHE A 60 -7.40 5.73 -0.64
N LEU A 61 -7.82 6.88 -0.11
CA LEU A 61 -7.66 8.21 -0.67
C LEU A 61 -6.46 8.91 -0.02
N CYS A 62 -5.66 9.59 -0.82
CA CYS A 62 -4.65 10.52 -0.36
C CYS A 62 -5.34 11.82 0.08
N CYS A 63 -5.30 12.07 1.39
CA CYS A 63 -5.86 13.25 2.02
C CYS A 63 -4.73 14.18 2.46
N ILE A 64 -4.79 15.44 2.03
CA ILE A 64 -3.75 16.45 2.30
C ILE A 64 -4.40 17.61 3.04
N ASP A 65 -3.82 18.06 4.15
CA ASP A 65 -4.29 19.28 4.81
C ASP A 65 -4.17 20.49 3.87
N LYS A 66 -5.20 21.33 3.86
CA LYS A 66 -5.25 22.57 3.05
C LYS A 66 -4.03 23.49 3.26
N LYS A 67 -3.40 23.45 4.43
CA LYS A 67 -2.17 24.21 4.76
C LYS A 67 -0.94 23.81 3.94
N TYR A 68 -0.91 22.59 3.40
CA TYR A 68 0.20 22.08 2.60
C TYR A 68 -0.06 22.14 1.09
N LEU A 69 -1.27 22.51 0.71
CA LEU A 69 -1.62 22.74 -0.68
C LEU A 69 -1.19 24.15 -1.08
N PRO A 70 -0.66 24.33 -2.30
CA PRO A 70 -0.45 25.67 -2.83
C PRO A 70 -1.80 26.38 -2.90
N ILE A 71 -1.81 27.67 -2.59
CA ILE A 71 -2.99 28.52 -2.74
C ILE A 71 -3.39 28.46 -4.21
N GLN A 72 -4.54 27.85 -4.52
CA GLN A 72 -5.09 27.86 -5.87
C GLN A 72 -5.59 29.28 -6.15
N VAL A 73 -4.72 30.11 -6.72
CA VAL A 73 -5.10 31.43 -7.25
C VAL A 73 -5.74 31.18 -8.62
N GLY A 74 -7.06 30.97 -8.63
CA GLY A 74 -7.82 30.79 -9.86
C GLY A 74 -9.01 29.87 -9.68
N LYS A 75 -10.14 30.45 -9.29
CA LYS A 75 -11.46 29.88 -9.49
C LYS A 75 -12.38 30.96 -10.01
#